data_AF-A0AAV6YF77-F1
#
_entry.id   AF-A0AAV6YF77-F1
#
_cell.length_a   1.000
_cell.length_b   1.000
_cell.length_c   1.000
_cell.angle_alpha   90.00
_cell.angle_beta   90.00
_cell.angle_gamma   90.00
#
_symmetry.space_group_name_H-M   'P 1'
#
loop_
_entity.id
_entity.type
_entity.pdbx_description
1 polymer ?
#
loop_
_entity_poly.entity_id
_entity_poly.type
_entity_poly.pdbx_seq_one_letter_code
_entity_poly.pdbx_strand_id
1 'polypeptide(L)'
;GKHYGVYSCEGCKGFFKRTVRKDLTYTCRDNKDCMIDKRQRNRCQYCRYQKCLAMGMKREVLGSWTAAGKKFVIRNEGNLDQPLHPPPGSNLEHPSGDDLYLSYTLHL
;
A
#
# COMPACT_ATOMS: atom_id res chain seq x y z
N GLY A 1 -0.07 8.82 5.67
CA GLY A 1 0.23 9.61 4.46
C GLY A 1 0.66 8.67 3.35
N LYS A 2 1.45 9.13 2.36
CA LYS A 2 2.00 8.28 1.30
C LYS A 2 3.27 7.56 1.80
N HIS A 3 3.30 6.24 1.72
CA HIS A 3 4.40 5.39 2.17
C HIS A 3 4.63 4.27 1.15
N TYR A 4 5.88 4.09 0.69
CA TYR A 4 6.25 3.02 -0.24
C TYR A 4 5.40 2.98 -1.52
N GLY A 5 5.01 4.14 -2.04
CA GLY A 5 4.24 4.28 -3.29
C GLY A 5 2.73 4.43 -3.11
N VAL A 6 2.17 4.16 -1.93
CA VAL A 6 0.71 4.13 -1.71
C VAL A 6 0.29 4.92 -0.47
N TYR A 7 -0.97 5.34 -0.37
CA TYR A 7 -1.50 5.89 0.88
C TYR A 7 -1.70 4.76 1.89
N SER A 8 -1.09 4.92 3.07
CA SER A 8 -1.26 3.94 4.14
C SER A 8 -1.24 4.57 5.52
N CYS A 9 -1.73 3.83 6.50
CA CYS A 9 -1.55 4.17 7.91
C CYS A 9 -0.09 3.92 8.36
N GLU A 10 0.30 4.55 9.46
CA GLU A 10 1.63 4.39 10.07
C GLU A 10 1.92 2.93 10.50
N GLY A 11 0.89 2.18 10.89
CA GLY A 11 1.01 0.77 11.25
C GLY A 11 1.45 -0.11 10.08
N CYS A 12 0.90 0.10 8.88
CA CYS A 12 1.28 -0.66 7.68
C CYS A 12 2.62 -0.21 7.11
N LYS A 13 2.94 1.09 7.20
CA LYS A 13 4.29 1.61 6.90
C LYS A 13 5.36 0.90 7.75
N GLY A 14 5.19 0.89 9.07
CA GLY A 14 6.15 0.26 9.98
C GLY A 14 6.27 -1.26 9.79
N PHE A 15 5.14 -1.92 9.55
CA PHE A 15 5.09 -3.35 9.24
C PHE A 15 5.86 -3.68 7.97
N PHE A 16 5.50 -3.05 6.84
CA PHE A 16 6.14 -3.29 5.53
C PHE A 16 7.64 -3.03 5.57
N LYS A 17 8.07 -1.93 6.21
CA LYS A 17 9.49 -1.60 6.43
C LYS A 17 10.26 -2.73 7.10
N ARG A 18 9.71 -3.31 8.18
CA ARG A 18 10.36 -4.39 8.94
C ARG A 18 10.39 -5.68 8.14
N THR A 19 9.28 -6.02 7.48
CA THR A 19 9.20 -7.22 6.63
C THR A 19 10.25 -7.19 5.53
N VAL A 20 10.38 -6.07 4.81
CA VAL A 20 11.38 -5.94 3.74
C VAL A 20 12.80 -5.93 4.28
N ARG A 21 13.11 -5.15 5.33
CA ARG A 21 14.49 -5.03 5.82
C ARG A 21 15.06 -6.30 6.42
N LYS A 22 14.21 -7.10 7.05
CA LYS A 22 14.60 -8.37 7.68
C LYS A 22 14.30 -9.57 6.77
N ASP A 23 13.87 -9.31 5.53
CA ASP A 23 13.40 -10.30 4.55
C ASP A 23 12.50 -11.38 5.18
N LEU A 24 11.52 -10.94 5.97
CA LEU A 24 10.66 -11.84 6.72
C LEU A 24 9.66 -12.51 5.78
N THR A 25 9.62 -13.83 5.85
CA THR A 25 8.58 -14.64 5.23
C THR A 25 7.54 -15.03 6.28
N TYR A 26 6.27 -14.90 5.93
CA TYR A 26 5.16 -15.26 6.81
C TYR A 26 4.35 -16.40 6.17
N THR A 27 3.68 -17.18 7.02
CA THR A 27 2.76 -18.24 6.58
C THR A 27 1.36 -17.93 7.11
N CYS A 28 0.35 -18.05 6.26
CA CYS A 28 -1.04 -17.98 6.71
C CYS A 28 -1.40 -19.25 7.47
N ARG A 29 -2.20 -19.13 8.54
CA ARG A 29 -2.75 -20.29 9.28
C ARG A 29 -4.12 -20.73 8.76
N ASP A 30 -4.75 -19.91 7.93
CA ASP A 30 -6.06 -20.12 7.34
C ASP A 30 -5.93 -20.24 5.79
N ASN A 31 -6.95 -19.83 5.03
CA ASN A 31 -7.03 -19.99 3.58
C ASN A 31 -6.39 -18.85 2.78
N LYS A 32 -5.42 -18.13 3.36
CA LYS A 32 -4.74 -16.97 2.72
C LYS A 32 -5.67 -15.81 2.34
N ASP A 33 -6.84 -15.73 2.96
CA ASP A 33 -7.93 -14.78 2.69
C ASP A 33 -8.34 -13.94 3.93
N CYS A 34 -7.54 -14.00 5.00
CA CYS A 34 -7.85 -13.29 6.26
C CYS A 34 -8.19 -11.80 6.04
N MET A 35 -9.31 -11.36 6.61
CA MET A 35 -9.73 -9.96 6.58
C MET A 35 -8.73 -9.05 7.31
N ILE A 36 -8.27 -7.99 6.63
CA ILE A 36 -7.31 -7.01 7.17
C ILE A 36 -8.02 -5.65 7.35
N ASP A 37 -8.44 -5.38 8.57
CA ASP A 37 -9.03 -4.12 9.05
C ASP A 37 -8.20 -3.47 10.17
N LYS A 38 -8.64 -2.31 10.70
CA LYS A 38 -7.92 -1.58 11.75
C LYS A 38 -7.75 -2.39 13.05
N ARG A 39 -8.72 -3.24 13.40
CA ARG A 39 -8.79 -3.99 14.66
C ARG A 39 -8.01 -5.32 14.59
N GLN A 40 -8.12 -6.06 13.49
CA GLN A 40 -7.58 -7.41 13.35
C GLN A 40 -6.44 -7.57 12.33
N ARG A 41 -5.91 -6.49 11.74
CA ARG A 41 -4.73 -6.54 10.84
C ARG A 41 -3.50 -7.26 11.41
N ASN A 42 -3.39 -7.43 12.73
CA ASN A 42 -2.27 -8.14 13.35
C ASN A 42 -2.49 -9.67 13.44
N ARG A 43 -3.71 -10.17 13.16
CA ARG A 43 -4.07 -11.59 13.24
C ARG A 43 -3.28 -12.45 12.27
N CYS A 44 -3.08 -11.97 11.05
CA CYS A 44 -2.34 -12.69 10.01
C CYS A 44 -1.33 -11.78 9.30
N GLN A 45 -0.05 -12.00 9.59
CA GLN A 45 1.04 -11.23 8.98
C GLN A 45 1.18 -11.53 7.49
N TYR A 46 0.93 -12.78 7.08
CA TYR A 46 0.94 -13.16 5.66
C TYR A 46 -0.08 -12.35 4.87
N CYS A 47 -1.38 -12.43 5.22
CA CYS A 47 -2.43 -11.73 4.47
C CYS A 47 -2.26 -10.22 4.54
N ARG A 48 -1.76 -9.69 5.66
CA ARG A 48 -1.43 -8.26 5.76
C ARG A 48 -0.35 -7.85 4.78
N TYR A 49 0.73 -8.63 4.66
CA TYR A 49 1.82 -8.35 3.74
C TYR A 49 1.38 -8.51 2.27
N GLN A 50 0.62 -9.55 1.96
CA GLN A 50 0.02 -9.73 0.63
C GLN A 50 -0.88 -8.55 0.26
N LYS A 51 -1.71 -8.06 1.19
CA LYS A 51 -2.53 -6.86 0.96
C LYS A 51 -1.67 -5.61 0.72
N CYS A 52 -0.56 -5.44 1.45
CA CYS A 52 0.37 -4.34 1.19
C CYS A 52 0.91 -4.38 -0.26
N LEU A 53 1.32 -5.56 -0.73
CA LEU A 53 1.81 -5.74 -2.10
C LEU A 53 0.69 -5.52 -3.14
N ALA A 54 -0.49 -6.09 -2.91
CA ALA A 54 -1.65 -5.94 -3.80
C ALA A 54 -2.11 -4.47 -3.94
N MET A 55 -1.99 -3.68 -2.87
CA MET A 55 -2.26 -2.24 -2.91
C MET A 55 -1.17 -1.44 -3.64
N GLY A 56 -0.01 -2.05 -3.95
CA GLY A 56 1.10 -1.43 -4.67
C GLY A 56 2.26 -0.94 -3.79
N MET A 57 2.42 -1.44 -2.55
CA MET A 57 3.61 -1.12 -1.75
C MET A 57 4.87 -1.72 -2.38
N LYS A 58 5.87 -0.85 -2.56
CA LYS A 58 7.06 -1.13 -3.36
C LYS A 58 8.32 -1.27 -2.51
N ARG A 59 9.11 -2.31 -2.78
CA ARG A 59 10.37 -2.62 -2.08
C ARG A 59 11.48 -1.64 -2.48
N GLU A 60 11.46 -1.14 -3.72
CA GLU A 60 12.48 -0.27 -4.32
C GLU A 60 12.60 1.10 -3.63
N VAL A 61 11.54 1.59 -2.98
CA VAL A 61 11.56 2.87 -2.26
C VAL A 61 12.42 2.80 -0.98
N LEU A 62 12.81 1.61 -0.53
CA LEU A 62 13.71 1.40 0.62
C LEU A 62 15.20 1.42 0.26
N GLY A 63 15.55 1.53 -1.04
CA GLY A 63 16.91 1.34 -1.53
C GLY A 63 17.37 2.28 -2.65
N SER A 64 16.78 3.48 -2.79
CA SER A 64 17.26 4.45 -3.80
C SER A 64 18.53 5.20 -3.37
N TRP A 65 19.61 4.47 -3.05
CA TRP A 65 21.00 4.97 -3.05
C TRP A 65 22.05 3.87 -3.33
N THR A 66 21.73 2.77 -4.02
CA THR A 66 22.79 1.94 -4.63
C THR A 66 22.46 1.53 -6.06
N ALA A 67 23.46 1.71 -6.91
CA ALA A 67 23.43 1.67 -8.36
C ALA A 67 22.99 0.32 -8.95
N ALA A 68 21.89 0.33 -9.69
CA ALA A 68 21.70 -0.53 -10.86
C ALA A 68 20.70 0.18 -11.78
N GLY A 69 21.26 1.03 -12.64
CA GLY A 69 20.50 1.83 -13.59
C GLY A 69 19.74 0.96 -14.58
N LYS A 70 18.41 1.05 -14.53
CA LYS A 70 17.56 1.03 -15.73
C LYS A 70 16.52 2.12 -15.56
N LYS A 71 16.88 3.33 -15.98
CA LYS A 71 15.88 4.29 -16.46
C LYS A 71 15.21 3.60 -17.64
N PHE A 72 13.92 3.29 -17.53
CA PHE A 72 13.15 2.93 -18.70
C PHE A 72 12.88 4.23 -19.47
N VAL A 73 13.82 4.61 -20.33
CA VAL A 73 13.67 5.71 -21.29
C VAL A 73 13.26 5.08 -22.61
N ILE A 74 12.01 5.25 -23.02
CA ILE A 74 11.67 5.23 -24.44
C ILE A 74 11.63 6.70 -24.84
N ARG A 75 12.60 7.10 -25.67
CA ARG A 75 12.71 8.46 -26.19
C ARG A 75 11.64 8.66 -27.26
N ASN A 76 10.70 9.57 -27.02
CA ASN A 76 9.93 10.25 -28.06
C ASN A 76 9.88 11.75 -27.72
N GLU A 77 10.13 12.58 -28.73
CA GLU A 77 10.24 14.02 -28.61
C GLU A 77 8.90 14.62 -28.16
N GLY A 78 8.85 15.18 -26.95
CA GLY A 78 7.74 15.98 -26.46
C GLY A 78 6.71 15.23 -25.61
N ASN A 79 6.67 15.63 -24.33
CA ASN A 79 5.62 15.39 -23.32
C ASN A 79 5.86 14.25 -22.30
N LEU A 80 5.64 14.61 -21.04
CA LEU A 80 6.11 14.01 -19.81
C LEU A 80 5.21 12.83 -19.38
N ASP A 81 5.85 11.67 -19.19
CA ASP A 81 5.46 10.51 -18.37
C ASP A 81 4.00 10.47 -17.84
N GLN A 82 3.13 9.73 -18.54
CA GLN A 82 1.86 9.28 -17.97
C GLN A 82 2.09 8.11 -16.99
N PRO A 83 1.63 8.19 -15.73
CA PRO A 83 1.55 7.04 -14.85
C PRO A 83 0.54 6.02 -15.40
N LEU A 84 0.82 4.72 -15.24
CA LEU A 84 -0.14 3.66 -15.55
C LEU A 84 -1.43 3.88 -14.76
N HIS A 85 -2.50 4.32 -15.42
CA HIS A 85 -3.84 4.36 -14.83
C HIS A 85 -4.32 2.90 -14.59
N PRO A 86 -4.99 2.60 -13.47
CA PRO A 86 -5.75 1.35 -13.36
C PRO A 86 -6.92 1.34 -14.36
N PRO A 87 -7.39 0.16 -14.82
CA PRO A 87 -8.48 0.06 -15.78
C PRO A 87 -9.75 0.76 -15.27
N PRO A 88 -10.52 1.45 -16.13
CA PRO A 88 -11.80 2.02 -15.75
C PRO A 88 -12.80 0.88 -15.56
N GLY A 89 -13.41 0.77 -14.38
CA GLY A 89 -14.62 -0.06 -14.22
C GLY A 89 -14.65 -1.11 -13.11
N SER A 90 -13.93 -0.95 -12.00
CA SER A 90 -14.35 -1.62 -10.76
C SER A 90 -14.76 -0.57 -9.74
N ASN A 91 -16.06 -0.52 -9.44
CA ASN A 91 -16.60 0.22 -8.31
C ASN A 91 -15.95 -0.31 -7.02
N LEU A 92 -14.79 0.24 -6.65
CA LEU A 92 -14.33 0.22 -5.26
C LEU A 92 -14.86 1.49 -4.64
N GLU A 93 -15.94 1.35 -3.88
CA GLU A 93 -16.36 2.32 -2.89
C GLU A 93 -15.14 2.67 -2.04
N HIS A 94 -14.65 3.89 -2.24
CA HIS A 94 -13.80 4.55 -1.25
C HIS A 94 -14.69 4.79 -0.03
N PRO A 95 -14.39 4.25 1.17
CA PRO A 95 -14.83 4.95 2.35
C PRO A 95 -13.95 6.20 2.44
N SER A 96 -14.45 7.31 1.90
CA SER A 96 -13.90 8.63 2.15
C SER A 96 -13.87 8.88 3.66
N GLY A 97 -12.79 9.49 4.11
CA GLY A 97 -12.50 9.74 5.52
C GLY A 97 -13.31 10.88 6.13
N ASP A 98 -14.61 10.95 5.84
CA ASP A 98 -15.49 12.06 6.27
C ASP A 98 -16.53 11.63 7.34
N ASP A 99 -16.77 10.33 7.53
CA ASP A 99 -17.91 9.86 8.36
C ASP A 99 -17.63 9.75 9.88
N LEU A 100 -16.45 10.20 10.33
CA LEU A 100 -16.10 10.25 11.77
C LEU A 100 -15.94 11.68 12.30
N TYR A 101 -16.02 12.70 11.46
CA TYR A 101 -15.96 14.10 11.90
C TYR A 101 -17.35 14.72 12.09
N LEU A 102 -18.37 14.23 11.38
CA LEU A 102 -19.76 14.69 11.57
C LEU A 102 -20.43 14.14 12.85
N SER A 103 -19.90 13.08 13.45
CA SER A 103 -20.49 12.52 14.68
C SER A 103 -20.16 13.32 15.95
N TYR A 104 -19.37 14.39 15.87
CA TYR A 104 -18.93 15.18 17.04
C TYR A 104 -19.40 16.65 17.01
N THR A 105 -20.19 17.08 16.02
CA THR A 105 -20.63 18.48 15.90
C THR A 105 -22.16 18.67 15.86
N LEU A 106 -22.96 17.62 16.05
CA LEU A 106 -24.44 17.73 15.98
C LEU A 106 -25.19 17.16 17.19
N HIS A 107 -24.53 16.83 18.30
CA HIS A 107 -25.19 16.55 19.57
C HIS A 107 -24.37 17.05 20.76
N LEU A 108 -24.60 18.32 21.12
CA LEU A 108 -24.13 19.12 22.27
C LEU A 108 -23.03 20.16 21.97
#